data_AF-A0A813HGR7-F1
#
_entry.id   AF-A0A813HGR7-F1
#
_cell.length_a   1.000
_cell.length_b   1.000
_cell.length_c   1.000
_cell.angle_alpha   90.00
_cell.angle_beta   90.00
_cell.angle_gamma   90.00
#
_symmetry.space_group_name_H-M   'P 1'
#
loop_
_entity.id
_entity.type
_entity.pdbx_description
1 polymer ?
#
loop_
_entity_poly.entity_id
_entity_poly.type
_entity_poly.pdbx_seq_one_letter_code
_entity_poly.pdbx_strand_id
1 'polypeptide(L)'
;DCSKELPRTNAAGLLSYPFPGADELEEGKYVFAELDTSFAATLDFLGPDDLGMAFEKFDDDLLLVRSVKGSGAVARWNSFCPEGQKIACLDRIAAVNGVSGMPLDLLSMMHDELLKSAQVTIQRPVMKNIDIKRKEKGESLGIDLGLNP
;
A
#
# COMPACT_ATOMS: atom_id res chain seq x y z
N ASP A 1 1.41 -18.52 0.83
CA ASP A 1 1.03 -18.89 2.20
C ASP A 1 1.56 -17.79 3.11
N CYS A 2 0.71 -16.83 3.47
CA CYS A 2 1.09 -15.61 4.19
C CYS A 2 0.97 -15.83 5.71
N SER A 3 1.51 -16.94 6.17
CA SER A 3 1.48 -17.33 7.57
C SER A 3 2.91 -17.48 8.07
N LYS A 4 3.26 -16.59 9.01
CA LYS A 4 4.26 -16.72 10.11
C LYS A 4 5.14 -15.48 10.20
N GLU A 5 4.73 -14.49 10.99
CA GLU A 5 5.11 -14.34 12.40
C GLU A 5 4.04 -13.49 13.11
N LEU A 6 3.62 -13.91 14.31
CA LEU A 6 2.60 -13.21 15.08
C LEU A 6 3.24 -12.00 15.80
N PRO A 7 2.56 -10.84 15.83
CA PRO A 7 3.08 -9.65 16.52
C PRO A 7 3.24 -9.93 18.02
N ARG A 8 4.32 -9.41 18.61
CA ARG A 8 4.56 -9.48 20.06
C ARG A 8 4.11 -8.18 20.71
N THR A 9 3.38 -8.30 21.82
CA THR A 9 3.03 -7.18 22.67
C THR A 9 4.19 -6.86 23.61
N ASN A 10 4.58 -5.59 23.70
CA ASN A 10 5.55 -5.14 24.68
C ASN A 10 4.89 -4.95 26.07
N ALA A 11 5.69 -4.57 27.07
CA ALA A 11 5.21 -4.32 28.44
C ALA A 11 4.14 -3.21 28.55
N ALA A 12 3.98 -2.38 27.51
CA ALA A 12 2.94 -1.35 27.40
C ALA A 12 1.68 -1.82 26.65
N GLY A 13 1.64 -3.09 26.20
CA GLY A 13 0.50 -3.67 25.48
C GLY A 13 0.41 -3.30 24.00
N LEU A 14 1.43 -2.65 23.43
CA LEU A 14 1.45 -2.24 22.02
C LEU A 14 2.04 -3.34 21.14
N LEU A 15 1.40 -3.57 19.99
CA LEU A 15 1.86 -4.53 18.99
C LEU A 15 3.13 -4.00 18.30
N SER A 16 4.22 -4.74 18.44
CA SER A 16 5.48 -4.48 17.74
C SER A 16 5.67 -5.48 16.61
N TYR A 17 6.13 -5.00 15.45
CA TYR A 17 6.51 -5.85 14.33
C TYR A 17 8.04 -5.88 14.23
N PRO A 18 8.66 -7.06 14.08
CA PRO A 18 10.08 -7.13 13.76
C PRO A 18 10.28 -6.59 12.34
N PHE A 19 11.10 -5.54 12.20
CA PHE A 19 11.58 -5.10 10.89
C PHE A 19 12.79 -5.96 10.51
N PRO A 20 12.81 -6.63 9.34
CA PRO A 20 13.98 -7.38 8.91
C PRO A 20 15.12 -6.39 8.63
N GLY A 21 16.19 -6.46 9.41
CA GLY A 21 17.39 -5.62 9.23
C GLY A 21 17.59 -4.49 10.25
N ALA A 22 16.84 -4.50 11.36
CA ALA A 22 17.05 -3.56 12.48
C ALA A 22 17.98 -4.15 13.57
N ASP A 23 19.03 -4.86 13.17
CA ASP A 23 20.11 -5.19 14.10
C ASP A 23 20.81 -3.87 14.47
N GLU A 24 20.74 -3.49 15.74
CA GLU A 24 21.38 -2.30 16.36
C GLU A 24 20.65 -0.95 16.28
N LEU A 25 19.43 -0.87 16.81
CA LEU A 25 18.95 0.40 17.37
C LEU A 25 18.62 0.23 18.87
N GLU A 26 19.30 1.04 19.69
CA GLU A 26 19.22 1.04 21.16
C GLU A 26 17.79 1.22 21.69
N GLU A 27 17.53 0.62 22.86
CA GLU A 27 16.28 0.76 23.61
C GLU A 27 15.84 2.23 23.70
N GLY A 28 14.65 2.52 23.18
CA GLY A 28 14.00 3.83 23.34
C GLY A 28 13.88 4.71 22.10
N LYS A 29 14.34 4.27 20.92
CA LYS A 29 14.00 4.95 19.66
C LYS A 29 12.77 4.35 19.00
N TYR A 30 11.63 5.01 19.21
CA TYR A 30 10.41 4.77 18.44
C TYR A 30 10.47 5.58 17.15
N VAL A 31 10.50 4.91 16.00
CA VAL A 31 10.29 5.57 14.71
C VAL A 31 8.79 5.73 14.53
N PHE A 32 8.29 6.94 14.72
CA PHE A 32 6.96 7.31 14.23
C PHE A 32 7.08 7.36 12.71
N ALA A 33 6.46 6.42 12.00
CA ALA A 33 6.39 6.49 10.54
C ALA A 33 5.63 7.77 10.17
N GLU A 34 6.37 8.75 9.66
CA GLU A 34 5.85 10.02 9.18
C GLU A 34 4.81 9.81 8.07
N LEU A 35 3.90 10.77 8.02
CA LEU A 35 2.70 10.85 7.22
C LEU A 35 2.97 10.57 5.73
N ASP A 36 2.06 9.81 5.12
CA ASP A 36 1.99 9.59 3.67
C ASP A 36 3.30 9.13 3.01
N THR A 37 3.73 7.91 3.34
CA THR A 37 4.83 7.27 2.61
C THR A 37 4.41 7.07 1.15
N SER A 38 4.84 8.01 0.33
CA SER A 38 4.72 7.93 -1.12
C SER A 38 6.09 7.68 -1.73
N PHE A 39 6.10 6.91 -2.82
CA PHE A 39 7.31 6.63 -3.56
C PHE A 39 7.00 6.56 -5.06
N ALA A 40 8.00 6.88 -5.87
CA ALA A 40 7.90 6.72 -7.32
C ALA A 40 8.44 5.35 -7.72
N ALA A 41 7.68 4.60 -8.51
CA ALA A 41 8.09 3.36 -9.13
C ALA A 41 8.23 3.56 -10.64
N THR A 42 9.30 3.05 -11.25
CA THR A 42 9.49 3.08 -12.70
C THR A 42 9.22 1.69 -13.26
N LEU A 43 8.15 1.56 -14.03
CA LEU A 43 7.70 0.30 -14.60
C LEU A 43 8.14 0.22 -16.06
N ASP A 44 9.05 -0.71 -16.36
CA ASP A 44 9.55 -0.94 -17.71
C ASP A 44 8.73 -2.05 -18.42
N PHE A 45 8.14 -1.69 -19.56
CA PHE A 45 7.36 -2.58 -20.41
C PHE A 45 8.28 -3.27 -21.42
N LEU A 46 8.50 -4.56 -21.26
CA LEU A 46 9.35 -5.36 -22.15
C LEU A 46 8.47 -6.11 -23.16
N GLY A 47 8.00 -5.41 -24.19
CA GLY A 47 7.14 -5.98 -25.23
C GLY A 47 5.67 -6.06 -24.80
N PRO A 48 4.90 -7.11 -25.18
CA PRO A 48 3.47 -7.23 -24.86
C PRO A 48 3.21 -7.62 -23.40
N ASP A 49 4.17 -7.36 -22.51
CA ASP A 49 4.05 -7.66 -21.10
C ASP A 49 2.90 -6.87 -20.49
N ASP A 50 2.09 -7.56 -19.68
CA ASP A 50 1.09 -6.89 -18.89
C ASP A 50 1.75 -6.07 -17.76
N LEU A 51 1.02 -5.09 -17.25
CA LEU A 51 1.47 -4.31 -16.10
C LEU A 51 1.74 -5.22 -14.88
N GLY A 52 1.05 -6.36 -14.79
CA GLY A 52 1.23 -7.31 -13.69
C GLY A 52 0.50 -6.91 -12.42
N MET A 53 -0.51 -6.04 -12.51
CA MET A 53 -1.39 -5.69 -11.39
C MET A 53 -2.84 -5.53 -11.86
N ALA A 54 -3.77 -5.67 -10.94
CA ALA A 54 -5.18 -5.36 -11.16
C ALA A 54 -5.58 -4.17 -10.30
N PHE A 55 -6.48 -3.35 -10.81
CA PHE A 55 -6.94 -2.15 -10.14
C PHE A 55 -8.37 -2.27 -9.65
N GLU A 56 -8.69 -1.48 -8.64
CA GLU A 56 -10.04 -1.26 -8.15
C GLU A 56 -10.27 0.25 -8.00
N LYS A 57 -11.32 0.74 -8.66
CA LYS A 57 -11.77 2.13 -8.55
C LYS A 57 -12.70 2.23 -7.34
N PHE A 58 -12.38 3.13 -6.44
CA PHE A 58 -13.23 3.53 -5.32
C PHE A 58 -13.64 4.98 -5.55
N ASP A 59 -14.94 5.22 -5.73
CA ASP A 59 -15.49 6.53 -6.08
C ASP A 59 -14.75 7.18 -7.27
N ASP A 60 -14.80 8.50 -7.41
CA ASP A 60 -14.23 9.21 -8.56
C ASP A 60 -12.77 9.65 -8.37
N ASP A 61 -12.18 9.46 -7.18
CA ASP A 61 -10.87 10.03 -6.84
C ASP A 61 -9.83 9.00 -6.36
N LEU A 62 -10.19 7.72 -6.24
CA LEU A 62 -9.33 6.69 -5.67
C LEU A 62 -9.14 5.51 -6.61
N LEU A 63 -7.88 5.27 -6.99
CA LEU A 63 -7.43 4.10 -7.73
C LEU A 63 -6.52 3.26 -6.84
N LEU A 64 -6.98 2.06 -6.47
CA LEU A 64 -6.24 1.13 -5.62
C LEU A 64 -5.70 -0.05 -6.40
N VAL A 65 -4.56 -0.56 -5.95
CA VAL A 65 -4.02 -1.85 -6.40
C VAL A 65 -4.81 -2.96 -5.70
N ARG A 66 -5.62 -3.70 -6.45
CA ARG A 66 -6.41 -4.82 -5.95
C ARG A 66 -5.57 -6.09 -5.76
N SER A 67 -4.64 -6.33 -6.68
CA SER A 67 -3.74 -7.48 -6.61
C SER A 67 -2.50 -7.26 -7.49
N VAL A 68 -1.40 -7.90 -7.10
CA VAL A 68 -0.16 -7.94 -7.89
C VAL A 68 0.06 -9.37 -8.36
N LYS A 69 0.32 -9.55 -9.66
CA LYS A 69 0.64 -10.84 -10.27
C LYS A 69 2.12 -11.16 -10.06
N GLY A 70 2.48 -12.44 -10.10
CA GLY A 70 3.87 -12.89 -10.08
C GLY A 70 4.64 -12.67 -11.39
N SER A 71 4.04 -11.98 -12.36
CA SER A 71 4.59 -11.70 -13.70
C SER A 71 4.28 -10.25 -14.11
N GLY A 72 4.91 -9.77 -15.17
CA GLY A 72 4.69 -8.42 -15.73
C GLY A 72 5.65 -7.37 -15.18
N ALA A 73 5.42 -6.11 -15.58
CA ALA A 73 6.31 -4.98 -15.25
C ALA A 73 6.45 -4.76 -13.73
N VAL A 74 5.36 -4.91 -12.98
CA VAL A 74 5.35 -4.74 -11.52
C VAL A 74 6.10 -5.84 -10.80
N ALA A 75 5.96 -7.09 -11.24
CA ALA A 75 6.70 -8.20 -10.65
C ALA A 75 8.22 -7.99 -10.80
N ARG A 76 8.64 -7.48 -11.97
CA ARG A 76 10.04 -7.09 -12.20
C ARG A 76 10.47 -5.96 -11.28
N TRP A 77 9.73 -4.85 -11.23
CA TRP A 77 10.04 -3.74 -10.31
C TRP A 77 10.22 -4.25 -8.87
N ASN A 78 9.26 -5.03 -8.37
CA ASN A 78 9.26 -5.58 -7.02
C ASN A 78 10.42 -6.54 -6.74
N SER A 79 11.05 -7.14 -7.76
CA SER A 79 12.19 -8.03 -7.61
C SER A 79 13.52 -7.29 -7.39
N PHE A 80 13.61 -6.03 -7.82
CA PHE A 80 14.84 -5.22 -7.74
C PHE A 80 14.74 -4.06 -6.75
N CYS A 81 13.54 -3.57 -6.43
CA CYS A 81 13.37 -2.43 -5.54
C CYS A 81 13.55 -2.81 -4.05
N PRO A 82 13.90 -1.83 -3.19
CA PRO A 82 13.91 -2.02 -1.74
C PRO A 82 12.55 -2.47 -1.19
N GLU A 83 12.55 -3.20 -0.08
CA GLU A 83 11.31 -3.75 0.51
C GLU A 83 10.24 -2.67 0.79
N GLY A 84 10.64 -1.49 1.25
CA GLY A 84 9.73 -0.36 1.48
C GLY A 84 9.11 0.25 0.21
N GLN A 85 9.61 -0.09 -0.99
CA GLN A 85 9.16 0.44 -2.29
C GLN A 85 8.54 -0.63 -3.20
N LYS A 86 8.33 -1.85 -2.68
CA LYS A 86 7.59 -2.88 -3.39
C LYS A 86 6.13 -2.48 -3.50
N ILE A 87 5.55 -2.50 -4.69
CA ILE A 87 4.13 -2.26 -4.90
C ILE A 87 3.34 -3.45 -4.32
N ALA A 88 2.34 -3.15 -3.50
CA ALA A 88 1.53 -4.12 -2.79
C ALA A 88 0.03 -3.88 -3.01
N CYS A 89 -0.79 -4.83 -2.56
CA CYS A 89 -2.24 -4.65 -2.49
C CYS A 89 -2.59 -3.46 -1.58
N LEU A 90 -3.68 -2.76 -1.90
CA LEU A 90 -4.19 -1.56 -1.23
C LEU A 90 -3.33 -0.30 -1.38
N ASP A 91 -2.19 -0.38 -2.06
CA ASP A 91 -1.45 0.80 -2.46
C ASP A 91 -2.31 1.68 -3.39
N ARG A 92 -2.27 2.99 -3.18
CA ARG A 92 -2.98 3.96 -4.03
C ARG A 92 -2.08 4.42 -5.16
N ILE A 93 -2.63 4.46 -6.37
CA ILE A 93 -1.99 5.15 -7.50
C ILE A 93 -2.35 6.64 -7.43
N ALA A 94 -1.38 7.48 -7.09
CA ALA A 94 -1.59 8.91 -6.93
C ALA A 94 -1.32 9.69 -8.23
N ALA A 95 -0.35 9.25 -9.03
CA ALA A 95 -0.01 9.87 -10.30
C ALA A 95 0.66 8.88 -11.28
N VAL A 96 0.56 9.16 -12.57
CA VAL A 96 1.25 8.46 -13.65
C VAL A 96 1.99 9.50 -14.49
N ASN A 97 3.29 9.33 -14.69
CA ASN A 97 4.17 10.26 -15.39
C ASN A 97 4.08 11.71 -14.88
N GLY A 98 3.90 11.88 -13.56
CA GLY A 98 3.72 13.18 -12.92
C GLY A 98 2.32 13.79 -13.04
N VAL A 99 1.39 13.12 -13.76
CA VAL A 99 -0.01 13.55 -13.89
C VAL A 99 -0.86 12.84 -12.84
N SER A 100 -1.50 13.62 -11.98
CA SER A 100 -2.55 13.17 -11.04
C SER A 100 -3.92 13.55 -11.57
N GLY A 101 -4.97 12.79 -11.24
CA GLY A 101 -6.33 13.11 -11.67
C GLY A 101 -7.28 11.93 -11.51
N MET A 102 -8.28 11.89 -12.39
CA MET A 102 -9.33 10.86 -12.37
C MET A 102 -8.71 9.46 -12.58
N PRO A 103 -9.14 8.44 -11.82
CA PRO A 103 -8.68 7.06 -11.95
C PRO A 103 -8.69 6.52 -13.39
N LEU A 104 -9.70 6.88 -14.17
CA LEU A 104 -9.83 6.44 -15.57
C LEU A 104 -8.76 7.05 -16.48
N ASP A 105 -8.36 8.30 -16.24
CA ASP A 105 -7.28 8.95 -16.98
C ASP A 105 -5.93 8.32 -16.62
N LEU A 106 -5.71 8.04 -15.33
CA LEU A 106 -4.52 7.32 -14.85
C LEU A 106 -4.40 5.93 -15.47
N LEU A 107 -5.49 5.17 -15.52
CA LEU A 107 -5.55 3.86 -16.16
C LEU A 107 -5.27 3.95 -17.66
N SER A 108 -5.89 4.92 -18.35
CA SER A 108 -5.67 5.12 -19.79
C SER A 108 -4.21 5.44 -20.09
N MET A 109 -3.55 6.25 -19.25
CA MET A 109 -2.12 6.53 -19.38
C MET A 109 -1.25 5.29 -19.13
N MET A 110 -1.62 4.39 -18.23
CA MET A 110 -0.85 3.14 -17.99
C MET A 110 -1.05 2.09 -19.08
N HIS A 111 -2.14 2.17 -19.84
CA HIS A 111 -2.48 1.25 -20.92
C HIS A 111 -2.08 1.74 -22.32
N ASP A 112 -1.39 2.89 -22.42
CA ASP A 112 -0.89 3.38 -23.70
C ASP A 112 0.19 2.42 -24.24
N GLU A 113 -0.16 1.69 -25.30
CA GLU A 113 0.69 0.68 -25.95
C GLU A 113 1.99 1.26 -26.53
N LEU A 114 2.10 2.59 -26.66
CA LEU A 114 3.30 3.27 -27.13
C LEU A 114 4.32 3.52 -26.00
N LEU A 115 3.93 3.33 -24.74
CA LEU A 115 4.82 3.54 -23.60
C LEU A 115 5.76 2.34 -23.41
N LYS A 116 7.07 2.64 -23.44
CA LYS A 116 8.12 1.67 -23.06
C LYS A 116 8.37 1.63 -21.56
N SER A 117 8.04 2.70 -20.86
CA SER A 117 8.18 2.82 -19.41
C SER A 117 7.15 3.81 -18.87
N ALA A 118 6.64 3.58 -17.66
CA ALA A 118 5.80 4.53 -16.95
C ALA A 118 6.35 4.78 -15.54
N GLN A 119 6.35 6.03 -15.10
CA GLN A 119 6.62 6.36 -13.70
C GLN A 119 5.29 6.46 -12.96
N VAL A 120 5.12 5.69 -11.89
CA VAL A 120 3.89 5.64 -11.11
C VAL A 120 4.19 6.10 -9.69
N THR A 121 3.49 7.12 -9.23
CA THR A 121 3.58 7.57 -7.83
C THR A 121 2.61 6.77 -7.00
N ILE A 122 3.15 6.01 -6.05
CA ILE A 122 2.42 5.14 -5.15
C ILE A 122 2.30 5.84 -3.81
N GLN A 123 1.11 5.81 -3.21
CA GLN A 123 0.88 6.23 -1.83
C GLN A 123 0.42 5.02 -1.02
N ARG A 124 1.22 4.64 -0.01
CA ARG A 124 0.93 3.49 0.84
C ARG A 124 -0.04 3.87 1.96
N PRO A 125 -1.12 3.11 2.18
CA PRO A 125 -2.00 3.36 3.31
C PRO A 125 -1.27 3.14 4.65
N VAL A 126 -1.48 4.07 5.58
CA VAL A 126 -0.99 3.93 6.96
C VAL A 126 -1.99 3.09 7.75
N MET A 127 -1.58 1.88 8.12
CA MET A 127 -2.39 1.02 8.98
C MET A 127 -2.37 1.56 10.41
N LYS A 128 -3.55 1.87 10.96
CA LYS A 128 -3.73 2.30 12.34
C LYS A 128 -4.48 1.23 13.11
N ASN A 129 -3.85 0.73 14.18
CA ASN A 129 -4.52 -0.11 15.16
C ASN A 129 -5.19 0.81 16.19
N ILE A 130 -6.50 0.67 16.37
CA ILE A 130 -7.27 1.45 17.32
C ILE A 130 -7.86 0.50 18.35
N ASP A 131 -7.41 0.62 19.60
CA ASP A 131 -7.98 -0.11 20.72
C ASP A 131 -9.13 0.68 21.32
N ILE A 132 -10.36 0.22 21.07
CA ILE A 132 -11.56 0.89 21.57
C ILE A 132 -12.09 0.13 22.79
N LYS A 133 -12.10 0.79 23.95
CA LYS A 133 -12.71 0.27 25.18
C LYS A 133 -14.08 0.89 25.37
N ARG A 134 -15.09 0.05 25.59
CA ARG A 134 -16.41 0.52 26.06
C ARG A 134 -16.30 0.96 27.50
N LYS A 135 -16.97 2.05 27.86
CA LYS A 135 -17.05 2.48 29.27
C LYS A 135 -17.97 1.55 30.04
N GLU A 136 -19.09 1.16 29.43
CA GLU A 136 -20.09 0.27 30.04
C GLU A 136 -20.64 -0.77 29.04
N LYS A 137 -21.15 -1.88 29.58
CA LYS A 137 -21.76 -2.95 28.76
C LYS A 137 -23.05 -2.44 28.13
N GLY A 138 -23.09 -2.39 26.80
CA GLY A 138 -24.26 -1.94 26.03
C GLY A 138 -24.15 -0.51 25.47
N GLU A 139 -23.13 0.25 25.87
CA GLU A 139 -22.85 1.57 25.29
C GLU A 139 -22.38 1.42 23.83
N SER A 140 -22.87 2.30 22.94
CA SER A 140 -22.42 2.33 21.55
C SER A 140 -21.01 2.90 21.46
N LEU A 141 -20.26 2.49 20.44
CA LEU A 141 -18.93 3.05 20.17
C LEU A 141 -18.99 4.43 19.48
N GLY A 142 -20.20 4.91 19.16
CA GLY A 142 -20.39 6.13 18.37
C GLY A 142 -19.86 6.04 16.93
N ILE A 143 -19.55 4.84 16.44
CA ILE A 143 -19.08 4.59 15.08
C ILE A 143 -20.25 4.01 14.28
N ASP A 144 -20.66 4.73 13.25
CA ASP A 144 -21.54 4.23 12.20
C ASP A 144 -20.67 3.72 11.05
N LEU A 145 -20.83 2.45 10.68
CA LEU A 145 -20.09 1.82 9.60
C LEU A 145 -20.86 1.85 8.27
N GLY A 146 -22.05 2.45 8.23
CA GLY A 146 -22.85 2.56 7.00
C GLY A 146 -23.19 1.22 6.37
N LEU A 147 -23.16 0.13 7.14
CA LEU A 147 -23.48 -1.21 6.66
C LEU A 147 -25.01 -1.32 6.54
N ASN A 148 -25.55 -0.86 5.41
CA ASN A 148 -26.95 -1.12 5.08
C ASN A 148 -27.14 -2.63 4.85
N PRO A 149 -28.15 -3.26 5.47
CA PRO A 149 -28.44 -4.68 5.33
C PRO A 149 -28.96 -5.07 3.95
#